data_AF-A0A2N1AN33-F1
#
_entry.id   AF-A0A2N1AN33-F1
#
_cell.length_a   1.000
_cell.length_b   1.000
_cell.length_c   1.000
_cell.angle_alpha   90.00
_cell.angle_beta   90.00
_cell.angle_gamma   90.00
#
_symmetry.space_group_name_H-M   'P 1'
#
loop_
_entity.id
_entity.type
_entity.pdbx_description
1 polymer ?
#
loop_
_entity_poly.entity_id
_entity_poly.type
_entity_poly.pdbx_seq_one_letter_code
_entity_poly.pdbx_strand_id
1 'polypeptide(L)'
;LGLELRPGKQHTMKGSNAFLERVLPRAQGLTEHPILLREDSGFDSQAHLALLERQRQAFADEGRRLDYLVKWNPRGSATADQDTWLAVAADYWQELRPGKRQALWTQTVSIRDDTKTEYVVQRVMRLVERTADRDGQLLLEPEVELEGWWTSLDEAPEAVIK
;
A
#
# COMPACT_ATOMS: atom_id res chain seq x y z
N LEU A 1 16.55 -8.94 -16.25
CA LEU A 1 15.98 -10.14 -15.59
C LEU A 1 14.48 -10.10 -15.81
N GLY A 2 13.89 -11.13 -16.42
CA GLY A 2 12.44 -11.23 -16.68
C GLY A 2 11.89 -10.21 -17.69
N LEU A 3 12.10 -10.45 -19.00
CA LEU A 3 11.40 -9.69 -20.05
C LEU A 3 10.11 -10.42 -20.42
N GLU A 4 8.97 -9.86 -20.04
CA GLU A 4 7.65 -10.41 -20.37
C GLU A 4 6.74 -9.29 -20.89
N LEU A 5 6.78 -9.07 -22.21
CA LEU A 5 5.86 -8.14 -22.86
C LEU A 5 4.45 -8.75 -22.85
N ARG A 6 3.48 -7.97 -22.38
CA ARG A 6 2.08 -8.37 -22.34
C ARG A 6 1.27 -7.56 -23.35
N PRO A 7 0.25 -8.15 -24.00
CA PRO A 7 -0.67 -7.39 -24.83
C PRO A 7 -1.33 -6.27 -24.01
N GLY A 8 -1.45 -5.06 -24.55
CA GLY A 8 -2.01 -3.91 -23.83
C GLY A 8 -3.46 -4.05 -23.36
N LYS A 9 -4.19 -5.09 -23.81
CA LYS A 9 -5.56 -5.43 -23.37
C LYS A 9 -5.60 -6.36 -22.15
N GLN A 10 -4.47 -6.85 -21.68
CA GLN A 10 -4.40 -7.79 -20.56
C GLN A 10 -4.55 -7.05 -19.22
N HIS A 11 -5.35 -7.62 -18.32
CA HIS A 11 -5.43 -7.14 -16.94
C HIS A 11 -4.07 -7.24 -16.25
N THR A 12 -3.63 -6.17 -15.60
CA THR A 12 -2.28 -6.04 -15.01
C THR A 12 -1.88 -7.23 -14.14
N MET A 13 -2.78 -7.72 -13.27
CA MET A 13 -2.51 -8.87 -12.39
C MET A 13 -2.35 -10.23 -13.08
N LYS A 14 -2.83 -10.39 -14.32
CA LYS A 14 -2.86 -11.70 -14.97
C LYS A 14 -1.42 -12.17 -15.21
N GLY A 15 -1.01 -13.21 -14.48
CA GLY A 15 0.34 -13.80 -14.55
C GLY A 15 1.42 -13.04 -13.76
N SER A 16 1.09 -11.94 -13.06
CA SER A 16 2.09 -11.17 -12.30
C SER A 16 2.68 -11.94 -11.13
N ASN A 17 1.86 -12.67 -10.39
CA ASN A 17 2.32 -13.47 -9.25
C ASN A 17 3.37 -14.51 -9.67
N ALA A 18 3.04 -15.31 -10.69
CA ALA A 18 3.96 -16.30 -11.25
C ALA A 18 5.23 -15.67 -11.85
N PHE A 19 5.11 -14.47 -12.41
CA PHE A 19 6.28 -13.72 -12.88
C PHE A 19 7.20 -13.33 -11.72
N LEU A 20 6.67 -12.77 -10.63
CA LEU A 20 7.46 -12.37 -9.47
C LEU A 20 8.11 -13.56 -8.76
N GLU A 21 7.40 -14.68 -8.59
CA GLU A 21 7.95 -15.92 -8.02
C GLU A 21 9.20 -16.41 -8.77
N ARG A 22 9.25 -16.18 -10.09
CA ARG A 22 10.40 -16.54 -10.93
C ARG A 22 11.50 -15.49 -10.92
N VAL A 23 11.15 -14.22 -10.77
CA VAL A 23 12.07 -13.08 -10.96
C VAL A 23 12.76 -12.67 -9.67
N LEU A 24 12.04 -12.62 -8.54
CA LEU A 24 12.59 -12.16 -7.27
C LEU A 24 13.80 -13.00 -6.81
N PRO A 25 13.78 -14.35 -6.83
CA PRO A 25 14.95 -15.14 -6.43
C PRO A 25 16.19 -14.83 -7.27
N ARG A 26 16.00 -14.56 -8.56
CA ARG A 26 17.12 -14.24 -9.46
C ARG A 26 17.60 -12.80 -9.29
N ALA A 27 16.75 -11.89 -8.85
CA ALA A 27 17.11 -10.49 -8.57
C ALA A 27 18.18 -10.40 -7.46
N GLN A 28 18.24 -11.38 -6.55
CA GLN A 28 19.27 -11.48 -5.52
C GLN A 28 20.69 -11.59 -6.08
N GLY A 29 20.87 -12.11 -7.29
CA GLY A 29 22.16 -12.19 -7.97
C GLY A 29 22.59 -10.89 -8.67
N LEU A 30 21.73 -9.86 -8.71
CA LEU A 30 22.03 -8.58 -9.38
C LEU A 30 22.58 -7.52 -8.43
N THR A 31 22.35 -7.67 -7.14
CA THR A 31 22.72 -6.70 -6.10
C THR A 31 22.87 -7.42 -4.77
N GLU A 32 23.73 -6.94 -3.88
CA GLU A 32 23.78 -7.37 -2.47
C GLU A 32 22.92 -6.48 -1.56
N HIS A 33 22.50 -5.31 -2.05
CA HIS A 33 21.66 -4.39 -1.30
C HIS A 33 20.23 -4.94 -1.11
N PRO A 34 19.51 -4.46 -0.08
CA PRO A 34 18.08 -4.72 0.07
C PRO A 34 17.29 -4.36 -1.19
N ILE A 35 16.26 -5.15 -1.51
CA ILE A 35 15.36 -4.90 -2.63
C ILE A 35 14.06 -4.32 -2.09
N LEU A 36 13.58 -3.23 -2.68
CA LEU A 36 12.25 -2.68 -2.42
C LEU A 36 11.38 -2.83 -3.68
N LEU A 37 10.33 -3.65 -3.59
CA LEU A 37 9.30 -3.76 -4.62
C LEU A 37 8.27 -2.65 -4.46
N ARG A 38 8.11 -1.79 -5.47
CA ARG A 38 7.08 -0.74 -5.50
C ARG A 38 6.05 -1.04 -6.58
N GLU A 39 4.77 -1.09 -6.19
CA GLU A 39 3.68 -1.39 -7.11
C GLU A 39 2.49 -0.43 -6.92
N ASP A 40 1.72 -0.26 -8.00
CA ASP A 40 0.53 0.57 -8.00
C ASP A 40 -0.69 -0.15 -7.40
N SER A 41 -1.82 0.55 -7.38
CA SER A 41 -3.07 0.06 -6.79
C SER A 41 -3.73 -1.09 -7.56
N GLY A 42 -3.19 -1.50 -8.70
CA GLY A 42 -3.60 -2.70 -9.42
C GLY A 42 -3.17 -4.00 -8.73
N PHE A 43 -2.24 -3.93 -7.78
CA PHE A 43 -1.64 -5.09 -7.10
C PHE A 43 -2.11 -5.31 -5.66
N ASP A 44 -3.22 -4.67 -5.26
CA ASP A 44 -3.67 -4.59 -3.86
C ASP A 44 -4.43 -5.82 -3.32
N SER A 45 -4.43 -6.94 -4.04
CA SER A 45 -5.18 -8.14 -3.65
C SER A 45 -4.52 -8.90 -2.49
N GLN A 46 -5.32 -9.52 -1.60
CA GLN A 46 -4.78 -10.32 -0.49
C GLN A 46 -3.88 -11.46 -0.95
N ALA A 47 -4.23 -12.14 -2.04
CA ALA A 47 -3.41 -13.22 -2.60
C ALA A 47 -2.03 -12.73 -3.07
N HIS A 48 -1.96 -11.50 -3.58
CA HIS A 48 -0.71 -10.87 -3.98
C HIS A 48 0.12 -10.46 -2.77
N LEU A 49 -0.47 -9.80 -1.78
CA LEU A 49 0.23 -9.44 -0.54
C LEU A 49 0.77 -10.67 0.19
N ALA A 50 0.00 -11.76 0.25
CA ALA A 50 0.46 -13.03 0.82
C ALA A 50 1.64 -13.63 0.04
N LEU A 51 1.68 -13.48 -1.29
CA LEU A 51 2.86 -13.84 -2.08
C LEU A 51 4.08 -13.01 -1.67
N LEU A 52 3.92 -11.69 -1.52
CA LEU A 52 5.01 -10.81 -1.12
C LEU A 52 5.56 -11.18 0.26
N GLU A 53 4.68 -11.52 1.21
CA GLU A 53 5.09 -12.01 2.53
C GLU A 53 5.89 -13.31 2.46
N ARG A 54 5.46 -14.27 1.63
CA ARG A 54 6.21 -15.52 1.42
C ARG A 54 7.59 -15.27 0.79
N GLN A 55 7.66 -14.39 -0.21
CA GLN A 55 8.92 -14.05 -0.86
C GLN A 55 9.85 -13.30 0.10
N ARG A 56 9.31 -12.40 0.93
CA ARG A 56 10.05 -11.71 1.99
C ARG A 56 10.62 -12.70 3.00
N GLN A 57 9.85 -13.68 3.44
CA GLN A 57 10.35 -14.73 4.34
C GLN A 57 11.46 -15.55 3.67
N ALA A 58 11.28 -15.97 2.41
CA ALA A 58 12.30 -16.73 1.69
C ALA A 58 13.62 -15.94 1.55
N PHE A 59 13.57 -14.64 1.29
CA PHE A 59 14.75 -13.78 1.31
C PHE A 59 15.40 -13.73 2.69
N ALA A 60 14.60 -13.57 3.75
CA ALA A 60 15.11 -13.53 5.12
C ALA A 60 15.82 -14.83 5.52
N ASP A 61 15.29 -15.99 5.11
CA ASP A 61 15.90 -17.30 5.33
C ASP A 61 17.28 -17.43 4.65
N GLU A 62 17.49 -16.71 3.56
CA GLU A 62 18.78 -16.61 2.83
C GLU A 62 19.68 -15.48 3.36
N GLY A 63 19.30 -14.81 4.45
CA GLY A 63 20.05 -13.67 5.02
C GLY A 63 19.94 -12.39 4.17
N ARG A 64 18.92 -12.30 3.32
CA ARG A 64 18.68 -11.21 2.38
C ARG A 64 17.42 -10.45 2.77
N ARG A 65 17.29 -9.21 2.29
CA ARG A 65 16.15 -8.33 2.62
C ARG A 65 15.34 -7.98 1.38
N LEU A 66 14.05 -8.28 1.43
CA LEU A 66 13.03 -7.84 0.48
C LEU A 66 11.95 -7.07 1.25
N ASP A 67 11.71 -5.84 0.83
CA ASP A 67 10.59 -5.04 1.28
C ASP A 67 9.63 -4.74 0.15
N TYR A 68 8.39 -4.37 0.49
CA TYR A 68 7.42 -3.92 -0.48
C TYR A 68 6.67 -2.66 -0.05
N LEU A 69 6.17 -1.95 -1.07
CA LEU A 69 5.26 -0.82 -0.96
C LEU A 69 4.24 -0.91 -2.10
N VAL A 70 3.00 -1.22 -1.75
CA VAL A 70 1.90 -1.37 -2.72
C VAL A 70 0.82 -0.34 -2.42
N LYS A 71 0.47 0.52 -3.40
CA LYS A 71 -0.63 1.47 -3.19
C LYS A 71 -1.94 0.70 -2.93
N TRP A 72 -2.68 1.07 -1.90
CA TRP A 72 -3.97 0.45 -1.60
C TRP A 72 -5.09 1.11 -2.43
N ASN A 73 -6.02 0.31 -2.95
CA ASN A 73 -7.22 0.80 -3.64
C ASN A 73 -8.43 0.73 -2.70
N PRO A 74 -8.82 1.82 -2.01
CA PRO A 74 -10.03 1.83 -1.20
C PRO A 74 -11.26 1.58 -2.09
N ARG A 75 -11.87 0.41 -1.95
CA ARG A 75 -13.11 0.03 -2.66
C ARG A 75 -14.30 0.79 -2.07
N GLY A 76 -15.43 0.79 -2.78
CA GLY A 76 -16.67 1.46 -2.36
C GLY A 76 -17.12 1.17 -0.93
N SER A 77 -16.89 -0.05 -0.42
CA SER A 77 -17.20 -0.42 0.97
C SER A 77 -16.30 0.27 1.99
N ALA A 78 -15.02 0.50 1.67
CA ALA A 78 -14.10 1.22 2.54
C ALA A 78 -14.38 2.73 2.52
N THR A 79 -14.72 3.29 1.36
CA THR A 79 -15.10 4.71 1.26
C THR A 79 -16.47 5.00 1.89
N ALA A 80 -17.36 4.00 1.96
CA ALA A 80 -18.65 4.14 2.65
C ALA A 80 -18.52 4.25 4.18
N ASP A 81 -17.41 3.79 4.75
CA ASP A 81 -17.13 3.81 6.20
C ASP A 81 -16.36 5.08 6.63
N GLN A 82 -16.66 6.20 5.97
CA GLN A 82 -15.92 7.46 6.13
C GLN A 82 -15.93 7.96 7.58
N ASP A 83 -17.06 7.85 8.28
CA ASP A 83 -17.21 8.29 9.67
C ASP A 83 -16.26 7.54 10.61
N THR A 84 -16.05 6.24 10.38
CA THR A 84 -15.09 5.43 11.14
C THR A 84 -13.67 5.93 10.91
N TRP A 85 -13.30 6.27 9.67
CA TRP A 85 -11.96 6.82 9.38
C TRP A 85 -11.76 8.20 10.00
N LEU A 86 -12.79 9.06 9.97
CA LEU A 86 -12.75 10.36 10.63
C LEU A 86 -12.58 10.23 12.16
N ALA A 87 -13.27 9.26 12.77
CA ALA A 87 -13.14 8.98 14.20
C ALA A 87 -11.73 8.48 14.56
N VAL A 88 -11.16 7.56 13.77
CA VAL A 88 -9.78 7.09 13.97
C VAL A 88 -8.78 8.22 13.77
N ALA A 89 -8.99 9.09 12.79
CA ALA A 89 -8.11 10.20 12.46
C ALA A 89 -8.07 11.32 13.51
N ALA A 90 -9.01 11.33 14.48
CA ALA A 90 -9.17 12.40 15.46
C ALA A 90 -7.85 12.77 16.18
N ASP A 91 -7.03 11.76 16.51
CA ASP A 91 -5.78 11.92 17.25
C ASP A 91 -4.56 12.21 16.34
N TYR A 92 -4.74 12.16 15.02
CA TYR A 92 -3.64 12.23 14.04
C TYR A 92 -3.67 13.48 13.17
N TRP A 93 -4.64 14.37 13.37
CA TRP A 93 -4.79 15.55 12.51
C TRP A 93 -3.64 16.54 12.66
N GLN A 94 -3.05 16.87 11.52
CA GLN A 94 -2.11 17.96 11.35
C GLN A 94 -2.66 18.94 10.31
N GLU A 95 -2.71 20.22 10.66
CA GLU A 95 -3.03 21.26 9.69
C GLU A 95 -1.85 21.45 8.73
N LEU A 96 -2.11 21.33 7.42
CA LEU A 96 -1.09 21.58 6.39
C LEU A 96 -1.10 23.04 5.95
N ARG A 97 -2.29 23.64 5.91
CA ARG A 97 -2.57 25.05 5.63
C ARG A 97 -4.03 25.35 6.03
N PRO A 98 -4.43 26.63 6.11
CA PRO A 98 -5.83 26.98 6.34
C PRO A 98 -6.77 26.28 5.36
N GLY A 99 -7.77 25.61 5.90
CA GLY A 99 -8.76 24.86 5.14
C GLY A 99 -8.29 23.50 4.59
N LYS A 100 -7.11 23.00 4.98
CA LYS A 100 -6.62 21.66 4.64
C LYS A 100 -5.83 21.02 5.76
N ARG A 101 -6.29 19.85 6.22
CA ARG A 101 -5.58 19.02 7.22
C ARG A 101 -5.38 17.60 6.70
N GLN A 102 -4.41 16.91 7.31
CA GLN A 102 -4.08 15.54 6.99
C GLN A 102 -3.91 14.73 8.28
N ALA A 103 -4.34 13.48 8.25
CA ALA A 103 -4.08 12.48 9.26
C ALA A 103 -3.32 11.32 8.64
N LEU A 104 -2.28 10.86 9.33
CA LEU A 104 -1.47 9.71 8.96
C LEU A 104 -1.39 8.73 10.13
N TRP A 105 -1.62 7.45 9.85
CA TRP A 105 -1.50 6.40 10.85
C TRP A 105 -1.22 5.05 10.20
N THR A 106 -0.73 4.10 10.98
CA THR A 106 -0.51 2.72 10.53
C THR A 106 -1.57 1.81 11.13
N GLN A 107 -2.10 0.89 10.32
CA GLN A 107 -3.00 -0.18 10.73
C GLN A 107 -2.34 -1.53 10.52
N THR A 108 -2.55 -2.43 11.47
CA THR A 108 -2.23 -3.84 11.31
C THR A 108 -3.47 -4.57 10.81
N VAL A 109 -3.34 -5.32 9.72
CA VAL A 109 -4.45 -6.02 9.07
C VAL A 109 -4.07 -7.49 8.89
N SER A 110 -4.95 -8.39 9.34
CA SER A 110 -4.84 -9.80 9.02
C SER A 110 -5.43 -10.09 7.65
N ILE A 111 -4.64 -10.68 6.76
CA ILE A 111 -5.06 -11.16 5.45
C ILE A 111 -4.92 -12.68 5.39
N ARG A 112 -5.66 -13.32 4.48
CA ARG A 112 -5.54 -14.76 4.26
C ARG A 112 -5.32 -15.05 2.79
N ASP A 113 -4.46 -16.02 2.51
CA ASP A 113 -4.34 -16.56 1.16
C ASP A 113 -5.44 -17.59 0.86
N ASP A 114 -5.42 -18.12 -0.36
CA ASP A 114 -6.39 -19.11 -0.83
C ASP A 114 -6.33 -20.42 -0.02
N THR A 115 -5.19 -20.72 0.61
CA THR A 115 -4.98 -21.88 1.49
C THR A 115 -5.41 -21.63 2.94
N LYS A 116 -5.95 -20.44 3.23
CA LYS A 116 -6.34 -19.97 4.58
C LYS A 116 -5.17 -19.74 5.54
N THR A 117 -3.94 -19.71 5.03
CA THR A 117 -2.80 -19.23 5.82
C THR A 117 -2.99 -17.75 6.11
N GLU A 118 -2.82 -17.37 7.37
CA GLU A 118 -2.98 -16.01 7.83
C GLU A 118 -1.64 -15.28 7.84
N TYR A 119 -1.65 -14.05 7.35
CA TYR A 119 -0.50 -13.13 7.37
C TYR A 119 -0.94 -11.83 8.00
N VAL A 120 -0.03 -11.23 8.77
CA VAL A 120 -0.23 -9.93 9.39
C VAL A 120 0.57 -8.91 8.58
N VAL A 121 -0.14 -7.99 7.94
CA VAL A 121 0.47 -6.95 7.10
C VAL A 121 0.18 -5.56 7.66
N GLN A 122 1.06 -4.60 7.37
CA GLN A 122 0.84 -3.22 7.74
C GLN A 122 0.24 -2.43 6.58
N ARG A 123 -0.64 -1.49 6.93
CA ARG A 123 -1.20 -0.51 6.01
C ARG A 123 -1.02 0.89 6.58
N VAL A 124 -0.24 1.70 5.90
CA VAL A 124 -0.19 3.14 6.17
C VAL A 124 -1.40 3.79 5.53
N MET A 125 -2.13 4.57 6.31
CA MET A 125 -3.35 5.26 5.93
C MET A 125 -3.08 6.76 5.81
N ARG A 126 -3.73 7.40 4.84
CA ARG A 126 -3.75 8.85 4.71
C ARG A 126 -5.18 9.32 4.53
N LEU A 127 -5.61 10.20 5.41
CA LEU A 127 -6.87 10.92 5.28
C LEU A 127 -6.57 12.40 5.10
N VAL A 128 -7.12 13.00 4.05
CA VAL A 128 -7.01 14.45 3.82
C VAL A 128 -8.40 15.02 3.87
N GLU A 129 -8.60 16.03 4.70
CA GLU A 129 -9.83 16.80 4.72
C GLU A 129 -9.55 18.21 4.19
N ARG A 130 -10.43 18.68 3.30
CA ARG A 130 -10.42 20.04 2.76
C ARG A 130 -11.75 20.71 3.10
N THR A 131 -11.69 21.90 3.68
CA THR A 131 -12.85 22.79 3.88
C THR A 131 -12.78 24.02 2.98
N ALA A 132 -11.65 24.21 2.29
CA ALA A 132 -11.47 25.20 1.25
C ALA A 132 -10.77 24.58 0.03
N ASP A 133 -11.06 25.10 -1.14
CA ASP A 133 -10.42 24.67 -2.38
C ASP A 133 -8.97 25.20 -2.51
N ARG A 134 -8.41 25.11 -3.73
CA ARG A 134 -7.04 25.57 -3.99
C ARG A 134 -6.89 27.11 -3.95
N ASP A 135 -7.98 27.83 -4.20
CA ASP A 135 -8.05 29.28 -4.32
C ASP A 135 -8.51 29.93 -3.00
N GLY A 136 -8.85 29.11 -2.00
CA GLY A 136 -9.28 29.54 -0.67
C GLY A 136 -10.79 29.73 -0.53
N GLN A 137 -11.57 29.36 -1.55
CA GLN A 137 -13.02 29.37 -1.48
C GLN A 137 -13.48 28.27 -0.53
N LEU A 138 -14.30 28.64 0.46
CA LEU A 138 -14.90 27.68 1.39
C LEU A 138 -15.85 26.75 0.63
N LEU A 139 -15.75 25.47 0.94
CA LEU A 139 -16.63 24.42 0.44
C LEU A 139 -17.92 24.39 1.27
N LEU A 140 -19.03 23.99 0.64
CA LEU A 140 -20.32 23.80 1.33
C LEU A 140 -20.25 22.63 2.33
N GLU A 141 -19.55 21.56 1.95
CA GLU A 141 -19.27 20.39 2.78
C GLU A 141 -17.78 20.07 2.67
N PRO A 142 -17.13 19.59 3.75
CA PRO A 142 -15.74 19.16 3.68
C PRO A 142 -15.55 18.00 2.68
N GLU A 143 -14.53 18.10 1.84
CA GLU A 143 -14.08 16.98 1.00
C GLU A 143 -13.11 16.11 1.78
N VAL A 144 -13.37 14.80 1.80
CA VAL A 144 -12.51 13.81 2.46
C VAL A 144 -11.92 12.87 1.41
N GLU A 145 -10.60 12.77 1.39
CA GLU A 145 -9.83 11.92 0.49
C GLU A 145 -9.10 10.84 1.30
N LEU A 146 -9.42 9.58 1.03
CA LEU A 146 -8.82 8.41 1.68
C LEU A 146 -7.81 7.74 0.73
N GLU A 147 -6.60 7.52 1.23
CA GLU A 147 -5.57 6.75 0.57
C GLU A 147 -4.89 5.79 1.55
N GLY A 148 -4.14 4.83 1.00
CA GLY A 148 -3.25 4.02 1.82
C GLY A 148 -2.22 3.25 1.01
N TRP A 149 -1.31 2.59 1.73
CA TRP A 149 -0.23 1.78 1.18
C TRP A 149 -0.01 0.57 2.06
N TRP A 150 0.00 -0.62 1.46
CA TRP A 150 0.50 -1.82 2.12
C TRP A 150 2.01 -1.79 2.13
N THR A 151 2.63 -2.10 3.27
CA THR A 151 4.09 -2.06 3.37
C THR A 151 4.63 -3.05 4.38
N SER A 152 5.86 -3.52 4.14
CA SER A 152 6.68 -4.24 5.10
C SER A 152 7.74 -3.34 5.77
N LEU A 153 7.82 -2.07 5.39
CA LEU A 153 8.80 -1.12 5.94
C LEU A 153 8.43 -0.77 7.39
N ASP A 154 9.39 -0.92 8.29
CA ASP A 154 9.29 -0.47 9.68
C ASP A 154 9.71 1.01 9.77
N GLU A 155 8.90 1.86 9.15
CA GLU A 155 9.15 3.30 8.99
C GLU A 155 7.92 4.10 9.41
N ALA A 156 8.13 5.35 9.82
CA ALA A 156 7.03 6.25 10.14
C ALA A 156 6.13 6.49 8.89
N PRO A 157 4.81 6.71 9.05
CA PRO A 157 3.89 6.95 7.94
C PRO A 157 4.39 8.01 6.93
N GLU A 158 5.01 9.08 7.41
CA GLU A 158 5.55 10.17 6.59
C GLU A 158 6.69 9.72 5.68
N ALA A 159 7.48 8.74 6.09
CA ALA A 159 8.58 8.19 5.29
C ALA A 159 8.08 7.21 4.23
N VAL A 160 7.01 6.46 4.53
CA VAL A 160 6.39 5.51 3.60
C VAL A 160 5.69 6.21 2.43
N ILE A 161 5.09 7.38 2.68
CA ILE A 161 4.25 8.09 1.70
C ILE A 161 5.06 9.05 0.80
N LYS A 162 6.35 9.28 1.10
CA LYS A 162 7.21 10.21 0.35
C LYS A 162 7.62 9.71 -1.04
#